data_AF-A0A498I4J2-F1
#
_entry.id   AF-A0A498I4J2-F1
#
_cell.length_a   1.000
_cell.length_b   1.000
_cell.length_c   1.000
_cell.angle_alpha   90.00
_cell.angle_beta   90.00
_cell.angle_gamma   90.00
#
_symmetry.space_group_name_H-M   'P 1'
#
loop_
_entity.id
_entity.type
_entity.pdbx_description
1 polymer ?
#
loop_
_entity_poly.entity_id
_entity_poly.type
_entity_poly.pdbx_seq_one_letter_code
_entity_poly.pdbx_strand_id
1 'polypeptide(L)'
;MGRNAKRVDTAFNSYANASSGLIEPEGIERLCSNIEVDHTDVRMLMLAWKMKAEKQGYFTLEEWQEGFKTLKINKVNKLNNALAELEKTVKGEPSDFMDFFSYAFRYCLTEEKQKGIDLDMMCELLNIVLGCQYPAQVELFTQYLKIQSDYKVISMDQWMGFYRFCDSISFPDLSNYDPELAWPSILDDFVEWIREKQT
;
A
#
# COMPACT_ATOMS: atom_id res chain seq x y z
N MET A 1 -26.75 -12.22 -17.72
CA MET A 1 -25.86 -12.26 -16.53
C MET A 1 -25.94 -13.63 -15.84
N GLY A 2 -24.81 -14.28 -15.59
CA GLY A 2 -24.73 -15.57 -14.89
C GLY A 2 -25.07 -15.46 -13.39
N ARG A 3 -25.46 -16.58 -12.77
CA ARG A 3 -25.87 -16.66 -11.36
C ARG A 3 -24.80 -16.13 -10.37
N ASN A 4 -23.53 -16.25 -10.72
CA ASN A 4 -22.41 -15.75 -9.88
C ASN A 4 -22.30 -14.23 -9.92
N ALA A 5 -22.43 -13.60 -11.10
CA ALA A 5 -22.40 -12.14 -11.23
C ALA A 5 -23.49 -11.48 -10.38
N LYS A 6 -24.72 -12.00 -10.46
CA LYS A 6 -25.84 -11.49 -9.64
C LYS A 6 -25.57 -11.54 -8.13
N ARG A 7 -24.81 -12.53 -7.65
CA ARG A 7 -24.47 -12.65 -6.22
C ARG A 7 -23.44 -11.60 -5.79
N VAL A 8 -22.45 -11.33 -6.64
CA VAL A 8 -21.43 -10.31 -6.40
C VAL A 8 -22.08 -8.92 -6.36
N ASP A 9 -22.99 -8.62 -7.29
CA ASP A 9 -23.72 -7.35 -7.34
C ASP A 9 -24.66 -7.18 -6.13
N THR A 10 -25.35 -8.26 -5.74
CA THR A 10 -26.21 -8.23 -4.53
C THR A 10 -25.38 -7.96 -3.27
N ALA A 11 -24.18 -8.53 -3.18
CA ALA A 11 -23.28 -8.26 -2.07
C ALA A 11 -22.82 -6.79 -2.07
N PHE A 12 -22.43 -6.24 -3.23
CA PHE A 12 -22.07 -4.82 -3.37
C PHE A 12 -23.18 -3.91 -2.82
N ASN A 13 -24.42 -4.14 -3.25
CA ASN A 13 -25.58 -3.34 -2.84
C ASN A 13 -25.87 -3.38 -1.33
N SER A 14 -25.36 -4.36 -0.58
CA SER A 14 -25.50 -4.41 0.89
C SER A 14 -24.55 -3.45 1.62
N TYR A 15 -23.48 -3.01 0.94
CA TYR A 15 -22.50 -2.07 1.48
C TYR A 15 -22.60 -0.69 0.85
N ALA A 16 -23.06 -0.61 -0.41
CA ALA A 16 -23.17 0.63 -1.14
C ALA A 16 -24.21 1.58 -0.53
N ASN A 17 -23.92 2.88 -0.59
CA ASN A 17 -24.87 3.94 -0.31
C ASN A 17 -25.87 4.04 -1.47
N ALA A 18 -27.17 4.02 -1.15
CA ALA A 18 -28.23 4.03 -2.17
C ALA A 18 -28.28 5.33 -3.01
N SER A 19 -27.75 6.43 -2.48
CA SER A 19 -27.77 7.75 -3.15
C SER A 19 -26.58 7.93 -4.08
N SER A 20 -25.37 7.59 -3.63
CA SER A 20 -24.16 7.73 -4.46
C SER A 20 -23.88 6.52 -5.35
N GLY A 21 -24.41 5.35 -4.99
CA GLY A 21 -24.13 4.10 -5.69
C GLY A 21 -22.74 3.53 -5.42
N LEU A 22 -22.02 4.09 -4.45
CA LEU A 22 -20.65 3.69 -4.08
C LEU A 22 -20.62 3.02 -2.72
N ILE A 23 -19.67 2.11 -2.50
CA ILE A 23 -19.27 1.74 -1.14
C ILE A 23 -18.40 2.88 -0.63
N GLU A 24 -18.93 3.68 0.28
CA GLU A 24 -18.26 4.81 0.95
C GLU A 24 -17.53 4.31 2.22
N PRO A 25 -16.78 5.17 2.96
CA PRO A 25 -16.03 4.74 4.13
C PRO A 25 -16.85 3.94 5.15
N GLU A 26 -18.10 4.33 5.43
CA GLU A 26 -19.00 3.61 6.34
C GLU A 26 -19.37 2.23 5.79
N GLY A 27 -19.45 2.08 4.47
CA GLY A 27 -19.64 0.80 3.79
C GLY A 27 -18.42 -0.10 3.91
N ILE A 28 -17.22 0.47 3.80
CA ILE A 28 -15.95 -0.23 4.00
C ILE A 28 -15.82 -0.70 5.46
N GLU A 29 -16.14 0.14 6.44
CA GLU A 29 -16.12 -0.24 7.86
C GLU A 29 -17.06 -1.42 8.16
N ARG A 30 -18.27 -1.41 7.57
CA ARG A 30 -19.19 -2.56 7.66
C ARG A 30 -18.64 -3.81 6.98
N LEU A 31 -17.97 -3.65 5.84
CA LEU A 31 -17.30 -4.76 5.15
C LEU A 31 -16.20 -5.37 6.04
N CYS A 32 -15.29 -4.54 6.54
CA CYS A 32 -14.21 -4.90 7.46
C CYS A 32 -14.73 -5.65 8.69
N SER A 33 -15.79 -5.13 9.32
CA SER A 33 -16.47 -5.78 10.44
C SER A 33 -17.00 -7.16 10.06
N ASN A 34 -17.64 -7.30 8.90
CA ASN A 34 -18.23 -8.57 8.44
C ASN A 34 -17.19 -9.64 8.09
N ILE A 35 -15.98 -9.23 7.71
CA ILE A 35 -14.89 -10.16 7.36
C ILE A 35 -13.89 -10.33 8.50
N GLU A 36 -14.08 -9.65 9.63
CA GLU A 36 -13.21 -9.66 10.81
C GLU A 36 -11.78 -9.23 10.47
N VAL A 37 -11.66 -8.13 9.72
CA VAL A 37 -10.39 -7.50 9.33
C VAL A 37 -10.42 -6.04 9.77
N ASP A 38 -9.30 -5.53 10.28
CA ASP A 38 -9.21 -4.11 10.63
C ASP A 38 -9.19 -3.25 9.36
N HIS A 39 -9.80 -2.07 9.40
CA HIS A 39 -9.79 -1.13 8.28
C HIS A 39 -8.38 -0.58 7.97
N THR A 40 -7.46 -0.62 8.94
CA THR A 40 -6.05 -0.25 8.75
C THR A 40 -5.15 -1.43 8.35
N ASP A 41 -5.72 -2.63 8.19
CA ASP A 41 -4.97 -3.82 7.79
C ASP A 41 -4.45 -3.67 6.35
N VAL A 42 -3.17 -3.99 6.11
CA VAL A 42 -2.55 -3.96 4.78
C VAL A 42 -3.33 -4.77 3.74
N ARG A 43 -4.04 -5.82 4.18
CA ARG A 43 -4.89 -6.64 3.31
C ARG A 43 -6.04 -5.85 2.69
N MET A 44 -6.52 -4.78 3.32
CA MET A 44 -7.51 -3.88 2.73
C MET A 44 -6.90 -3.04 1.60
N LEU A 45 -5.63 -2.64 1.72
CA LEU A 45 -4.89 -2.01 0.63
C LEU A 45 -4.62 -2.99 -0.52
N MET A 46 -4.31 -4.26 -0.21
CA MET A 46 -4.18 -5.31 -1.22
C MET A 46 -5.51 -5.62 -1.93
N LEU A 47 -6.64 -5.52 -1.21
CA LEU A 47 -7.96 -5.64 -1.81
C LEU A 47 -8.21 -4.52 -2.82
N ALA A 48 -7.94 -3.27 -2.43
CA ALA A 48 -8.05 -2.11 -3.31
C ALA A 48 -7.19 -2.29 -4.57
N TRP A 49 -5.96 -2.80 -4.42
CA TRP A 49 -5.09 -3.16 -5.55
C TRP A 49 -5.72 -4.18 -6.50
N LYS A 50 -6.28 -5.28 -5.99
CA LYS A 50 -6.94 -6.29 -6.84
C LYS A 50 -8.25 -5.80 -7.45
N MET A 51 -8.93 -4.85 -6.81
CA MET A 51 -10.09 -4.14 -7.36
C MET A 51 -9.69 -3.09 -8.39
N LYS A 52 -8.41 -2.71 -8.46
CA LYS A 52 -7.90 -1.55 -9.20
C LYS A 52 -8.62 -0.27 -8.79
N ALA A 53 -8.85 -0.11 -7.49
CA ALA A 53 -9.59 1.02 -6.97
C ALA A 53 -8.85 2.33 -7.24
N GLU A 54 -9.55 3.31 -7.80
CA GLU A 54 -8.97 4.60 -8.18
C GLU A 54 -8.98 5.60 -7.02
N LYS A 55 -9.98 5.54 -6.14
CA LYS A 55 -10.18 6.53 -5.08
C LYS A 55 -10.17 5.91 -3.68
N GLN A 56 -9.31 6.42 -2.81
CA GLN A 56 -9.24 6.00 -1.41
C GLN A 56 -10.56 6.14 -0.67
N GLY A 57 -10.96 5.05 0.00
CA GLY A 57 -12.17 5.01 0.80
C GLY A 57 -13.45 4.81 -0.01
N TYR A 58 -13.36 4.57 -1.32
CA TYR A 58 -14.53 4.33 -2.18
C TYR A 58 -14.33 3.12 -3.08
N PHE A 59 -15.39 2.33 -3.27
CA PHE A 59 -15.44 1.31 -4.32
C PHE A 59 -16.69 1.47 -5.18
N THR A 60 -16.47 1.43 -6.50
CA THR A 60 -17.50 1.28 -7.54
C THR A 60 -17.91 -0.19 -7.69
N LEU A 61 -19.02 -0.43 -8.39
CA LEU A 61 -19.47 -1.79 -8.68
C LEU A 61 -18.48 -2.51 -9.59
N GLU A 62 -17.90 -1.80 -10.55
CA GLU A 62 -16.94 -2.32 -11.51
C GLU A 62 -15.65 -2.78 -10.83
N GLU A 63 -15.09 -1.94 -9.95
CA GLU A 63 -13.92 -2.28 -9.11
C GLU A 63 -14.20 -3.49 -8.23
N TRP A 64 -15.37 -3.52 -7.57
CA TRP A 64 -15.80 -4.64 -6.75
C TRP A 64 -15.89 -5.95 -7.54
N GLN A 65 -16.50 -5.91 -8.72
CA GLN A 65 -16.61 -7.07 -9.61
C GLN A 65 -15.24 -7.56 -10.08
N GLU A 66 -14.33 -6.65 -10.46
CA GLU A 66 -12.96 -7.00 -10.86
C GLU A 66 -12.19 -7.64 -9.69
N GLY A 67 -12.33 -7.11 -8.47
CA GLY A 67 -11.71 -7.71 -7.29
C GLY A 67 -12.18 -9.13 -7.03
N PHE A 68 -13.49 -9.36 -7.02
CA PHE A 68 -14.06 -10.71 -6.80
C PHE A 68 -13.68 -11.69 -7.90
N LYS A 69 -13.64 -11.23 -9.15
CA LYS A 69 -13.18 -12.01 -10.30
C LYS A 69 -11.71 -12.39 -10.17
N THR A 70 -10.85 -11.43 -9.85
CA THR A 70 -9.39 -11.62 -9.70
C THR A 70 -9.06 -12.55 -8.54
N LEU A 71 -9.77 -12.39 -7.42
CA LEU A 71 -9.67 -13.26 -6.24
C LEU A 71 -10.38 -14.62 -6.43
N LYS A 72 -11.09 -14.82 -7.56
CA LYS A 72 -11.84 -16.04 -7.88
C LYS A 72 -12.87 -16.42 -6.80
N ILE A 73 -13.51 -15.43 -6.18
CA ILE A 73 -14.57 -15.59 -5.18
C ILE A 73 -15.91 -15.01 -5.66
N ASN A 74 -17.00 -15.41 -5.02
CA ASN A 74 -18.35 -14.94 -5.35
C ASN A 74 -19.24 -14.70 -4.12
N LYS A 75 -18.64 -14.67 -2.92
CA LYS A 75 -19.29 -14.42 -1.63
C LYS A 75 -18.33 -13.70 -0.71
N VAL A 76 -18.83 -12.72 0.04
CA VAL A 76 -18.05 -11.91 0.97
C VAL A 76 -17.43 -12.72 2.10
N ASN A 77 -18.12 -13.76 2.58
CA ASN A 77 -17.59 -14.64 3.63
C ASN A 77 -16.34 -15.45 3.20
N LYS A 78 -15.98 -15.44 1.92
CA LYS A 78 -14.72 -16.02 1.43
C LYS A 78 -13.59 -14.99 1.34
N LEU A 79 -13.89 -13.71 1.53
CA LEU A 79 -12.96 -12.62 1.29
C LEU A 79 -11.79 -12.66 2.26
N ASN A 80 -12.01 -12.86 3.57
CA ASN A 80 -10.90 -12.94 4.55
C ASN A 80 -9.88 -14.04 4.18
N ASN A 81 -10.35 -15.25 3.85
CA ASN A 81 -9.46 -16.32 3.39
C ASN A 81 -8.74 -15.95 2.08
N ALA A 82 -9.43 -15.31 1.13
CA ALA A 82 -8.81 -14.87 -0.12
C ALA A 82 -7.75 -13.79 0.12
N LEU A 83 -7.96 -12.89 1.09
CA LEU A 83 -6.99 -11.87 1.49
C LEU A 83 -5.76 -12.48 2.17
N ALA A 84 -5.94 -13.50 3.02
CA ALA A 84 -4.82 -14.21 3.63
C ALA A 84 -3.95 -14.96 2.59
N GLU A 85 -4.58 -15.57 1.58
CA GLU A 85 -3.83 -16.19 0.48
C GLU A 85 -3.16 -15.14 -0.42
N LEU A 86 -3.85 -14.02 -0.67
CA LEU A 86 -3.28 -12.90 -1.43
C LEU A 86 -2.02 -12.35 -0.78
N GLU A 87 -2.05 -12.14 0.54
CA GLU A 87 -0.90 -11.66 1.29
C GLU A 87 0.32 -12.60 1.14
N LYS A 88 0.09 -13.92 1.18
CA LYS A 88 1.15 -14.90 0.91
C LYS A 88 1.70 -14.80 -0.51
N THR A 89 0.82 -14.64 -1.51
CA THR A 89 1.23 -14.45 -2.91
C THR A 89 2.07 -13.19 -3.07
N VAL A 90 1.62 -12.06 -2.52
CA VAL A 90 2.35 -10.78 -2.58
C VAL A 90 3.71 -10.89 -1.91
N LYS A 91 3.82 -11.58 -0.77
CA LYS A 91 5.10 -11.81 -0.08
C LYS A 91 6.02 -12.81 -0.80
N GLY A 92 5.46 -13.74 -1.58
CA GLY A 92 6.21 -14.80 -2.24
C GLY A 92 6.71 -14.44 -3.65
N GLU A 93 6.02 -13.54 -4.35
CA GLU A 93 6.28 -13.21 -5.75
C GLU A 93 6.79 -11.76 -5.89
N PRO A 94 8.08 -11.54 -6.19
CA PRO A 94 8.66 -10.20 -6.27
C PRO A 94 7.96 -9.26 -7.25
N SER A 95 7.46 -9.78 -8.38
CA SER A 95 6.71 -8.97 -9.36
C SER A 95 5.36 -8.49 -8.82
N ASP A 96 4.66 -9.33 -8.07
CA ASP A 96 3.38 -8.97 -7.45
C ASP A 96 3.59 -7.98 -6.32
N PHE A 97 4.65 -8.17 -5.51
CA PHE A 97 5.05 -7.19 -4.50
C PHE A 97 5.34 -5.83 -5.14
N MET A 98 6.14 -5.79 -6.21
CA MET A 98 6.51 -4.54 -6.87
C MET A 98 5.30 -3.82 -7.48
N ASP A 99 4.37 -4.55 -8.09
CA ASP A 99 3.14 -3.96 -8.63
C ASP A 99 2.25 -3.42 -7.50
N PHE A 100 2.07 -4.18 -6.42
CA PHE A 100 1.34 -3.77 -5.23
C PHE A 100 1.97 -2.53 -4.55
N PHE A 101 3.29 -2.55 -4.31
CA PHE A 101 4.04 -1.48 -3.69
C PHE A 101 3.95 -0.19 -4.53
N SER A 102 3.98 -0.34 -5.85
CA SER A 102 3.79 0.77 -6.79
C SER A 102 2.36 1.33 -6.76
N TYR A 103 1.35 0.45 -6.69
CA TYR A 103 -0.05 0.82 -6.55
C TYR A 103 -0.31 1.56 -5.24
N ALA A 104 0.22 1.06 -4.12
CA ALA A 104 0.02 1.63 -2.79
C ALA A 104 0.35 3.14 -2.76
N PHE A 105 1.48 3.53 -3.35
CA PHE A 105 1.87 4.94 -3.47
C PHE A 105 0.89 5.74 -4.34
N ARG A 106 0.53 5.22 -5.53
CA ARG A 106 -0.40 5.92 -6.43
C ARG A 106 -1.78 6.10 -5.80
N TYR A 107 -2.21 5.13 -5.01
CA TYR A 107 -3.50 5.18 -4.32
C TYR A 107 -3.53 6.32 -3.28
N CYS A 108 -2.40 6.71 -2.70
CA CYS A 108 -2.29 7.87 -1.82
C CYS A 108 -2.22 9.23 -2.54
N LEU A 109 -2.19 9.26 -3.88
CA LEU A 109 -2.27 10.51 -4.66
C LEU A 109 -3.75 10.86 -4.87
N THR A 110 -4.28 11.78 -4.06
CA THR A 110 -5.71 12.10 -4.03
C THR A 110 -6.10 13.23 -4.99
N GLU A 111 -5.13 14.01 -5.48
CA GLU A 111 -5.37 15.14 -6.40
C GLU A 111 -4.78 14.88 -7.80
N GLU A 112 -5.48 15.27 -8.88
CA GLU A 112 -5.10 14.96 -10.27
C GLU A 112 -3.68 15.36 -10.68
N LYS A 113 -3.14 16.43 -10.07
CA LYS A 113 -1.80 16.97 -10.38
C LYS A 113 -0.74 16.62 -9.33
N GLN A 114 -1.12 15.87 -8.29
CA GLN A 114 -0.22 15.47 -7.22
C GLN A 114 0.78 14.44 -7.75
N LYS A 115 2.06 14.69 -7.50
CA LYS A 115 3.17 13.80 -7.92
C LYS A 115 3.97 13.24 -6.75
N GLY A 116 3.53 13.55 -5.54
CA GLY A 116 4.16 13.08 -4.31
C GLY A 116 3.23 13.18 -3.12
N ILE A 117 3.48 12.35 -2.12
CA ILE A 117 2.80 12.33 -0.84
C ILE A 117 3.62 13.10 0.19
N ASP A 118 3.00 13.66 1.21
CA ASP A 118 3.73 14.26 2.32
C ASP A 118 4.49 13.21 3.16
N LEU A 119 5.32 13.69 4.08
CA LEU A 119 6.19 12.84 4.89
C LEU A 119 5.42 12.00 5.91
N ASP A 120 4.29 12.50 6.41
CA ASP A 120 3.48 11.79 7.40
C ASP A 120 2.79 10.60 6.75
N MET A 121 2.14 10.83 5.60
CA MET A 121 1.57 9.79 4.74
C MET A 121 2.63 8.78 4.29
N MET A 122 3.82 9.24 3.92
CA MET A 122 4.95 8.37 3.60
C MET A 122 5.29 7.44 4.78
N CYS A 123 5.40 7.98 5.99
CA CYS A 123 5.73 7.18 7.18
C CYS A 123 4.66 6.12 7.46
N GLU A 124 3.39 6.49 7.39
CA GLU A 124 2.29 5.55 7.58
C GLU A 124 2.32 4.44 6.53
N LEU A 125 2.44 4.81 5.25
CA LEU A 125 2.42 3.85 4.15
C LEU A 125 3.60 2.87 4.23
N LEU A 126 4.80 3.35 4.56
CA LEU A 126 5.98 2.49 4.77
C LEU A 126 5.76 1.47 5.88
N ASN A 127 5.19 1.88 7.01
CA ASN A 127 4.89 0.97 8.11
C ASN A 127 3.89 -0.11 7.69
N ILE A 128 2.89 0.26 6.89
CA ILE A 128 1.87 -0.66 6.39
C ILE A 128 2.47 -1.69 5.42
N VAL A 129 3.28 -1.26 4.44
CA VAL A 129 3.68 -2.15 3.33
C VAL A 129 5.07 -2.76 3.47
N LEU A 130 5.99 -2.15 4.22
CA LEU A 130 7.36 -2.65 4.44
C LEU A 130 7.68 -2.93 5.91
N GLY A 131 6.90 -2.41 6.87
CA GLY A 131 7.25 -2.48 8.30
C GLY A 131 7.42 -3.90 8.85
N CYS A 132 6.72 -4.89 8.29
CA CYS A 132 6.91 -6.30 8.67
C CYS A 132 8.18 -6.92 8.05
N GLN A 133 8.58 -6.51 6.86
CA GLN A 133 9.70 -7.12 6.11
C GLN A 133 11.04 -6.47 6.42
N TYR A 134 11.04 -5.14 6.58
CA TYR A 134 12.23 -4.32 6.84
C TYR A 134 12.03 -3.42 8.06
N PRO A 135 11.72 -3.97 9.24
CA PRO A 135 11.29 -3.20 10.41
C PRO A 135 12.32 -2.14 10.83
N ALA A 136 13.61 -2.50 10.88
CA ALA A 136 14.65 -1.60 11.36
C ALA A 136 14.96 -0.48 10.34
N GLN A 137 14.95 -0.79 9.05
CA GLN A 137 15.12 0.19 7.98
C GLN A 137 13.95 1.19 7.96
N VAL A 138 12.71 0.69 8.04
CA VAL A 138 11.50 1.54 8.09
C VAL A 138 11.51 2.41 9.34
N GLU A 139 11.86 1.86 10.50
CA GLU A 139 11.95 2.63 11.73
C GLU A 139 12.97 3.77 11.62
N LEU A 140 14.21 3.50 11.21
CA LEU A 140 15.23 4.55 11.08
C LEU A 140 14.88 5.58 10.01
N PHE A 141 14.36 5.15 8.86
CA PHE A 141 14.00 6.08 7.80
C PHE A 141 12.84 6.98 8.20
N THR A 142 11.81 6.44 8.87
CA THR A 142 10.71 7.27 9.39
C THR A 142 11.16 8.22 10.48
N GLN A 143 12.14 7.86 11.32
CA GLN A 143 12.77 8.81 12.26
C GLN A 143 13.48 9.94 11.52
N TYR A 144 14.24 9.62 10.47
CA TYR A 144 14.92 10.62 9.64
C TYR A 144 13.91 11.56 8.95
N LEU A 145 12.87 11.01 8.31
CA LEU A 145 11.84 11.78 7.62
C LEU A 145 11.16 12.81 8.55
N LYS A 146 10.98 12.49 9.84
CA LYS A 146 10.35 13.36 10.84
C LYS A 146 11.20 14.54 11.28
N ILE A 147 12.53 14.49 11.11
CA ILE A 147 13.45 15.54 11.59
C ILE A 147 14.05 16.36 10.45
N GLN A 148 14.16 15.79 9.25
CA GLN A 148 14.70 16.51 8.09
C GLN A 148 13.72 17.60 7.63
N SER A 149 14.23 18.68 7.04
CA SER A 149 13.42 19.81 6.58
C SER A 149 13.46 20.08 5.09
N ASP A 150 14.38 19.45 4.37
CA ASP A 150 14.71 19.74 2.97
C ASP A 150 13.67 19.17 2.00
N TYR A 151 13.05 18.06 2.38
CA TYR A 151 12.00 17.40 1.62
C TYR A 151 10.64 17.66 2.26
N LYS A 152 9.67 18.10 1.46
CA LYS A 152 8.27 18.27 1.90
C LYS A 152 7.33 17.21 1.35
N VAL A 153 7.70 16.61 0.23
CA VAL A 153 6.95 15.56 -0.44
C VAL A 153 7.90 14.48 -0.95
N ILE A 154 7.39 13.26 -1.03
CA ILE A 154 8.07 12.09 -1.55
C ILE A 154 7.45 11.72 -2.89
N SER A 155 8.29 11.64 -3.91
CA SER A 155 7.91 11.22 -5.26
C SER A 155 7.94 9.70 -5.41
N MET A 156 7.34 9.21 -6.50
CA MET A 156 7.35 7.80 -6.87
C MET A 156 8.77 7.22 -6.98
N ASP A 157 9.71 8.02 -7.48
CA ASP A 157 11.12 7.61 -7.62
C ASP A 157 11.78 7.35 -6.26
N GLN A 158 11.59 8.27 -5.31
CA GLN A 158 12.09 8.13 -3.94
C GLN A 158 11.43 6.95 -3.21
N TRP A 159 10.12 6.75 -3.41
CA TRP A 159 9.37 5.60 -2.88
C TRP A 159 9.96 4.26 -3.35
N MET A 160 10.12 4.11 -4.66
CA MET A 160 10.71 2.89 -5.25
C MET A 160 12.20 2.75 -4.88
N GLY A 161 12.92 3.87 -4.77
CA GLY A 161 14.30 3.92 -4.34
C GLY A 161 14.48 3.36 -2.92
N PHE A 162 13.58 3.69 -2.00
CA PHE A 162 13.65 3.18 -0.63
C PHE A 162 13.44 1.66 -0.56
N TYR A 163 12.52 1.09 -1.37
CA TYR A 163 12.41 -0.36 -1.46
C TYR A 163 13.70 -1.00 -2.00
N ARG A 164 14.27 -0.45 -3.08
CA ARG A 164 15.55 -0.92 -3.63
C ARG A 164 16.67 -0.84 -2.60
N PHE A 165 16.69 0.22 -1.79
CA PHE A 165 17.64 0.38 -0.69
C PHE A 165 17.48 -0.77 0.33
N CYS A 166 16.26 -1.03 0.79
CA CYS A 166 15.96 -2.12 1.72
C CYS A 166 16.37 -3.50 1.20
N ASP A 167 16.22 -3.74 -0.11
CA ASP A 167 16.51 -5.02 -0.74
C ASP A 167 17.99 -5.22 -1.09
N SER A 168 18.71 -4.13 -1.42
CA SER A 168 20.07 -4.20 -1.98
C SER A 168 21.18 -3.77 -1.01
N ILE A 169 20.87 -2.97 0.01
CA ILE A 169 21.88 -2.39 0.90
C ILE A 169 21.99 -3.19 2.20
N SER A 170 23.22 -3.56 2.56
CA SER A 170 23.55 -4.18 3.83
C SER A 170 23.17 -3.25 4.97
N PHE A 171 22.40 -3.76 5.93
CA PHE A 171 21.91 -2.98 7.05
C PHE A 171 22.19 -3.73 8.36
N PRO A 172 22.70 -3.07 9.43
CA PRO A 172 22.78 -1.61 9.63
C PRO A 172 24.11 -0.95 9.28
N ASP A 173 25.09 -1.67 8.73
CA ASP A 173 26.45 -1.16 8.50
C ASP A 173 26.60 -0.31 7.22
N LEU A 174 25.68 -0.45 6.26
CA LEU A 174 25.66 0.31 5.00
C LEU A 174 26.98 0.16 4.20
N SER A 175 27.67 -0.96 4.37
CA SER A 175 29.03 -1.17 3.87
C SER A 175 29.12 -1.24 2.35
N ASN A 176 28.03 -1.63 1.69
CA ASN A 176 27.91 -1.69 0.23
C ASN A 176 27.17 -0.48 -0.35
N TYR A 177 26.90 0.57 0.43
CA TYR A 177 26.30 1.80 -0.08
C TYR A 177 27.32 2.63 -0.85
N ASP A 178 27.00 2.93 -2.11
CA ASP A 178 27.79 3.76 -3.01
C ASP A 178 26.93 4.95 -3.51
N PRO A 179 27.26 6.20 -3.14
CA PRO A 179 26.54 7.39 -3.57
C PRO A 179 26.67 7.67 -5.08
N GLU A 180 27.62 7.04 -5.78
CA GLU A 180 27.76 7.21 -7.25
C GLU A 180 26.70 6.43 -8.05
N LEU A 181 25.94 5.54 -7.41
CA LEU A 181 24.94 4.67 -8.07
C LEU A 181 23.57 5.35 -8.33
N ALA A 182 23.54 6.68 -8.43
CA ALA A 182 22.36 7.48 -8.75
C ALA A 182 21.14 7.16 -7.87
N TRP A 183 21.37 7.01 -6.56
CA TRP A 183 20.28 6.94 -5.60
C TRP A 183 19.51 8.27 -5.55
N PRO A 184 18.21 8.26 -5.21
CA PRO A 184 17.51 9.48 -4.86
C PRO A 184 18.24 10.20 -3.72
N SER A 185 18.48 11.51 -3.86
CA SER A 185 19.32 12.27 -2.91
C SER A 185 18.87 12.15 -1.45
N ILE A 186 17.57 11.98 -1.20
CA ILE A 186 17.04 11.76 0.16
C ILE A 186 17.63 10.50 0.83
N LEU A 187 18.03 9.50 0.05
CA LEU A 187 18.67 8.29 0.54
C LEU A 187 20.16 8.52 0.81
N ASP A 188 20.84 9.35 0.01
CA ASP A 188 22.22 9.78 0.31
C ASP A 188 22.24 10.52 1.66
N ASP A 189 21.36 11.52 1.82
CA ASP A 189 21.22 12.30 3.04
C ASP A 189 20.87 11.41 4.26
N PHE A 190 20.03 10.39 4.04
CA PHE A 190 19.67 9.41 5.06
C PHE A 190 20.87 8.55 5.50
N VAL A 191 21.70 8.09 4.55
CA VAL A 191 22.90 7.32 4.86
C VAL A 191 23.91 8.16 5.63
N GLU A 192 24.11 9.42 5.23
CA GLU A 192 24.96 10.36 5.96
C GLU A 192 24.46 10.53 7.40
N TRP A 193 23.15 10.76 7.58
CA TRP A 193 22.54 10.87 8.91
C TRP A 193 22.72 9.63 9.79
N ILE A 194 22.63 8.42 9.23
CA ILE A 194 22.91 7.18 9.99
C ILE A 194 24.38 7.15 10.44
N ARG A 195 25.31 7.47 9.54
CA ARG A 195 26.77 7.42 9.82
C ARG A 195 27.16 8.43 10.90
N GLU A 196 26.56 9.61 10.90
CA GLU A 196 26.77 10.63 11.95
C GLU A 196 26.31 10.15 13.33
N LYS A 197 25.19 9.41 13.40
CA LYS A 197 24.69 8.84 14.68
C LYS A 197 25.54 7.70 15.24
N GLN A 198 26.34 7.04 14.40
CA GLN A 198 27.23 5.94 14.81
C GLN A 198 28.61 6.43 15.25
N THR A 199 28.90 7.73 15.09
CA THR A 199 30.17 8.39 15.49
C THR A 199 30.04 9.01 16.86
#